data_AF-A0A420W1P1-F1
#
_entry.id   AF-A0A420W1P1-F1
#
_cell.length_a   1.000
_cell.length_b   1.000
_cell.length_c   1.000
_cell.angle_alpha   90.00
_cell.angle_beta   90.00
_cell.angle_gamma   90.00
#
_symmetry.space_group_name_H-M   'P 1'
#
loop_
_entity.id
_entity.type
_entity.pdbx_description
1 polymer ?
#
loop_
_entity_poly.entity_id
_entity_poly.type
_entity_poly.pdbx_seq_one_letter_code
_entity_poly.pdbx_strand_id
1 'polypeptide(L)'
;MKSIVLHKVLLTLVSALVFLSQGCSKKEVPLPVEEEVTTPPVTVGTDSLQIYKPKEFEGMDYNDKGSKWSYSRSRQSEHFIVFWGASYGKNDPNSETVPEEYRVDIDDLLAKAEQFYALNIGTLKFAERKVNRSNLDKYKMMIFVHYTTEWMAYGGGYDDTIGALWINPATCKPVGAVIAHEIGHSFQYQVFADLKGGHGFRYGYGGTSGNGFWEQTAQWQAYQAYPAQAFSGSDFPVYTENYHRHIHHEKYRYASYFIHWYWTSKHGIDMIGRIWREALKPEDPVQAYMRITGIDVKQFNNEIYDAATRFVTWDLNSIRDYGKNYIGKLTTKFTRQSNGSLRVAYDRCPGTTGYNVIPLDLPAAGTKVSVAFKGLPNAAGFNPVDASRAGWRYGYVALLKDGTRVYGDRTEGTENTVAFTVPANCSNLWFVVTGAPSVYQPHAWDDDDSNDEQWPYEIKIQGTTATGYNEVSSQPKDIALNYDLSFPADATGYSGAQISVNAAQLGEALAISSADLAGLMSSGKIKFYAVEPNGSLNPTITATGYGHWFTPTGAVTNWGANAGLFSEFNASTITFSIGQYPGALTTGKQYTIKQALVYTYEGTKTVQATFTFNVNVK
;
A
#
# COMPACT_ATOMS: atom_id res chain seq x y z
N MET A 1 10.16 39.52 29.50
CA MET A 1 8.87 39.68 28.78
C MET A 1 9.04 39.24 27.34
N LYS A 2 8.02 38.63 26.73
CA LYS A 2 7.72 38.44 25.27
C LYS A 2 8.91 38.45 24.27
N SER A 3 9.08 37.50 23.35
CA SER A 3 8.16 36.49 22.80
C SER A 3 8.94 35.33 22.17
N ILE A 4 8.38 34.12 22.16
CA ILE A 4 8.85 32.99 21.33
C ILE A 4 7.61 32.32 20.71
N VAL A 5 7.64 32.14 19.40
CA VAL A 5 6.66 31.40 18.58
C VAL A 5 7.46 30.28 17.93
N LEU A 6 7.39 29.04 18.44
CA LEU A 6 6.38 28.03 18.13
C LEU A 6 6.42 27.60 16.65
N HIS A 7 6.89 26.37 16.41
CA HIS A 7 6.45 25.48 15.32
C HIS A 7 6.81 24.04 15.68
N LYS A 8 5.86 23.31 16.26
CA LYS A 8 5.82 21.84 16.31
C LYS A 8 4.37 21.44 16.11
N VAL A 9 4.11 20.63 15.09
CA VAL A 9 2.83 19.94 14.90
C VAL A 9 3.12 18.45 15.00
N LEU A 10 2.42 17.77 15.91
CA LEU A 10 2.42 16.32 16.03
C LEU A 10 0.97 15.87 16.15
N LEU A 11 0.63 14.77 15.50
CA LEU A 11 -0.72 14.18 15.57
C LEU A 11 -1.05 13.76 17.00
N THR A 12 -2.26 14.10 17.45
CA THR A 12 -2.99 13.30 18.44
C THR A 12 -4.47 13.61 18.32
N LEU A 13 -5.29 12.60 17.97
CA LEU A 13 -6.75 12.75 17.86
C LEU A 13 -7.45 11.52 18.45
N VAL A 14 -7.23 11.31 19.74
CA VAL A 14 -8.12 10.51 20.58
C VAL A 14 -9.37 11.34 20.83
N SER A 15 -10.56 10.79 20.57
CA SER A 15 -11.83 11.52 20.79
C SER A 15 -12.95 10.59 21.22
N ALA A 16 -12.95 10.24 22.50
CA ALA A 16 -14.15 9.84 23.20
C ALA A 16 -14.72 11.08 23.89
N LEU A 17 -15.82 11.65 23.38
CA LEU A 17 -16.57 12.72 24.05
C LEU A 17 -18.08 12.53 23.91
N VAL A 18 -18.72 12.31 25.05
CA VAL A 18 -20.16 12.48 25.26
C VAL A 18 -20.45 13.98 25.31
N PHE A 19 -21.49 14.45 24.64
CA PHE A 19 -22.04 15.80 24.86
C PHE A 19 -23.54 15.80 25.11
N LEU A 20 -23.93 16.55 26.14
CA LEU A 20 -25.30 16.82 26.54
C LEU A 20 -25.89 17.99 25.73
N SER A 21 -27.22 18.01 25.60
CA SER A 21 -27.95 18.96 24.79
C SER A 21 -28.30 20.28 25.51
N GLN A 22 -28.02 21.39 24.83
CA GLN A 22 -28.75 22.67 24.87
C GLN A 22 -28.08 23.63 23.85
N GLY A 23 -28.78 24.46 23.07
CA GLY A 23 -30.23 24.66 22.96
C GLY A 23 -30.56 26.15 22.78
N CYS A 24 -30.77 26.62 21.55
CA CYS A 24 -31.21 28.00 21.29
C CYS A 24 -31.94 28.11 19.95
N SER A 25 -33.03 28.89 19.89
CA SER A 25 -34.00 28.86 18.79
C SER A 25 -33.79 29.94 17.73
N LYS A 26 -34.20 29.63 16.48
CA LYS A 26 -34.56 30.62 15.46
C LYS A 26 -35.88 30.20 14.78
N LYS A 27 -36.57 31.19 14.22
CA LYS A 27 -38.00 31.11 13.87
C LYS A 27 -38.27 30.23 12.65
N GLU A 28 -39.39 29.52 12.71
CA GLU A 28 -39.96 28.76 11.60
C GLU A 28 -40.51 29.67 10.50
N VAL A 29 -40.54 29.14 9.27
CA VAL A 29 -41.34 29.65 8.15
C VAL A 29 -42.36 28.54 7.83
N PRO A 30 -43.66 28.84 7.72
CA PRO A 30 -44.67 27.80 7.55
C PRO A 30 -44.51 27.09 6.20
N LEU A 31 -44.42 25.76 6.25
CA LEU A 31 -44.45 24.91 5.06
C LEU A 31 -45.90 24.80 4.54
N PRO A 32 -46.12 24.69 3.21
CA PRO A 32 -47.42 24.36 2.67
C PRO A 32 -47.84 22.93 3.08
N VAL A 33 -49.14 22.72 3.23
CA VAL A 33 -49.72 21.43 3.63
C VAL A 33 -49.46 20.37 2.54
N GLU A 34 -48.90 19.22 2.92
CA GLU A 34 -48.79 18.05 2.04
C GLU A 34 -50.07 17.21 2.07
N GLU A 35 -50.41 16.57 0.94
CA GLU A 35 -51.35 15.45 0.91
C GLU A 35 -50.65 14.15 1.36
N GLU A 36 -51.42 13.21 1.92
CA GLU A 36 -50.90 11.92 2.35
C GLU A 36 -50.55 11.02 1.15
N VAL A 37 -49.27 10.73 0.98
CA VAL A 37 -48.78 9.64 0.13
C VAL A 37 -48.01 8.65 1.00
N THR A 38 -48.68 7.56 1.37
CA THR A 38 -48.24 6.55 2.34
C THR A 38 -47.79 5.24 1.67
N THR A 39 -47.20 5.33 0.48
CA THR A 39 -46.66 4.16 -0.24
C THR A 39 -45.30 3.74 0.31
N PRO A 40 -45.09 2.45 0.65
CA PRO A 40 -43.75 1.90 0.91
C PRO A 40 -42.78 2.10 -0.27
N PRO A 41 -41.45 2.06 -0.06
CA PRO A 41 -40.47 2.18 -1.14
C PRO A 41 -40.67 1.09 -2.19
N VAL A 42 -40.56 1.46 -3.47
CA VAL A 42 -40.85 0.60 -4.62
C VAL A 42 -39.95 -0.64 -4.61
N THR A 43 -40.56 -1.82 -4.48
CA THR A 43 -39.84 -3.10 -4.41
C THR A 43 -39.42 -3.58 -5.79
N VAL A 44 -38.12 -3.74 -6.03
CA VAL A 44 -37.59 -4.44 -7.20
C VAL A 44 -37.51 -5.95 -6.90
N GLY A 45 -38.67 -6.62 -6.94
CA GLY A 45 -38.79 -8.07 -6.75
C GLY A 45 -39.71 -8.50 -5.60
N THR A 46 -39.77 -9.82 -5.34
CA THR A 46 -40.54 -10.41 -4.24
C THR A 46 -39.68 -10.52 -2.99
N ASP A 47 -39.72 -9.49 -2.16
CA ASP A 47 -38.88 -9.37 -0.98
C ASP A 47 -39.37 -10.23 0.19
N SER A 48 -38.44 -10.90 0.88
CA SER A 48 -38.71 -11.76 2.04
C SER A 48 -37.84 -11.45 3.26
N LEU A 49 -36.91 -10.48 3.14
CA LEU A 49 -36.05 -10.06 4.26
C LEU A 49 -36.63 -8.82 4.94
N GLN A 50 -36.57 -8.83 6.27
CA GLN A 50 -37.02 -7.72 7.11
C GLN A 50 -35.92 -6.65 7.26
N ILE A 51 -36.32 -5.45 7.64
CA ILE A 51 -35.37 -4.43 8.11
C ILE A 51 -35.16 -4.65 9.60
N TYR A 52 -33.92 -4.93 10.02
CA TYR A 52 -33.60 -4.95 11.45
C TYR A 52 -33.76 -3.55 12.04
N LYS A 53 -34.21 -3.48 13.30
CA LYS A 53 -34.34 -2.23 14.05
C LYS A 53 -33.31 -2.23 15.20
N PRO A 54 -32.15 -1.56 15.01
CA PRO A 54 -31.14 -1.42 16.06
C PRO A 54 -31.71 -0.86 17.36
N LYS A 55 -31.13 -1.25 18.50
CA LYS A 55 -31.59 -0.78 19.82
C LYS A 55 -31.50 0.74 19.97
N GLU A 56 -30.48 1.38 19.38
CA GLU A 56 -30.38 2.85 19.38
C GLU A 56 -31.51 3.55 18.61
N PHE A 57 -32.23 2.81 17.75
CA PHE A 57 -33.37 3.31 16.98
C PHE A 57 -34.72 2.75 17.49
N GLU A 58 -34.78 2.04 18.63
CA GLU A 58 -36.00 1.36 19.11
C GLU A 58 -37.22 2.31 19.20
N GLY A 59 -37.02 3.55 19.66
CA GLY A 59 -38.05 4.60 19.73
C GLY A 59 -38.28 5.41 18.45
N MET A 60 -37.56 5.15 17.35
CA MET A 60 -37.73 5.84 16.06
C MET A 60 -38.83 5.19 15.24
N ASP A 61 -39.78 5.95 14.71
CA ASP A 61 -40.71 5.44 13.70
C ASP A 61 -40.16 5.73 12.30
N TYR A 62 -39.83 4.67 11.54
CA TYR A 62 -39.37 4.83 10.16
C TYR A 62 -40.49 5.26 9.20
N ASN A 63 -41.75 5.22 9.60
CA ASN A 63 -42.86 5.74 8.78
C ASN A 63 -43.02 7.26 8.91
N ASP A 64 -42.58 7.85 10.03
CA ASP A 64 -42.54 9.30 10.20
C ASP A 64 -41.51 9.92 9.24
N LYS A 65 -41.93 10.93 8.47
CA LYS A 65 -41.05 11.74 7.61
C LYS A 65 -40.06 12.57 8.44
N GLY A 66 -40.38 12.89 9.69
CA GLY A 66 -39.56 13.66 10.63
C GLY A 66 -38.41 12.88 11.27
N SER A 67 -38.48 11.55 11.35
CA SER A 67 -37.43 10.70 11.90
C SER A 67 -36.07 10.89 11.21
N LYS A 68 -34.97 10.76 11.98
CA LYS A 68 -33.58 10.83 11.48
C LYS A 68 -33.38 9.96 10.24
N TRP A 69 -33.89 8.73 10.29
CA TRP A 69 -34.00 7.80 9.18
C TRP A 69 -35.48 7.46 8.96
N SER A 70 -35.92 7.42 7.71
CA SER A 70 -37.33 7.26 7.35
C SER A 70 -37.45 6.49 6.03
N TYR A 71 -38.47 5.67 5.88
CA TYR A 71 -38.75 4.94 4.64
C TYR A 71 -39.02 5.89 3.46
N SER A 72 -39.53 7.11 3.73
CA SER A 72 -39.69 8.17 2.72
C SER A 72 -38.36 8.73 2.19
N ARG A 73 -37.24 8.40 2.84
CA ARG A 73 -35.86 8.67 2.42
C ARG A 73 -35.06 7.37 2.39
N SER A 74 -35.62 6.36 1.72
CA SER A 74 -34.98 5.06 1.56
C SER A 74 -35.19 4.42 0.18
N ARG A 75 -34.31 3.48 -0.16
CA ARG A 75 -34.43 2.58 -1.31
C ARG A 75 -33.80 1.24 -0.95
N GLN A 76 -34.26 0.14 -1.53
CA GLN A 76 -33.79 -1.20 -1.17
C GLN A 76 -33.67 -2.14 -2.37
N SER A 77 -32.76 -3.10 -2.24
CA SER A 77 -32.51 -4.23 -3.14
C SER A 77 -32.90 -5.55 -2.44
N GLU A 78 -32.46 -6.72 -2.93
CA GLU A 78 -32.74 -8.00 -2.25
C GLU A 78 -32.11 -8.04 -0.84
N HIS A 79 -30.87 -7.57 -0.70
CA HIS A 79 -30.07 -7.74 0.50
C HIS A 79 -29.74 -6.45 1.27
N PHE A 80 -30.00 -5.26 0.72
CA PHE A 80 -29.70 -3.98 1.36
C PHE A 80 -30.89 -3.04 1.41
N ILE A 81 -30.94 -2.22 2.46
CA ILE A 81 -31.68 -0.95 2.48
C ILE A 81 -30.69 0.21 2.63
N VAL A 82 -30.83 1.22 1.79
CA VAL A 82 -30.15 2.51 1.91
C VAL A 82 -31.13 3.51 2.50
N PHE A 83 -30.77 4.17 3.60
CA PHE A 83 -31.43 5.36 4.13
C PHE A 83 -30.56 6.60 3.87
N TRP A 84 -31.16 7.76 3.67
CA TRP A 84 -30.42 9.03 3.54
C TRP A 84 -30.94 10.12 4.48
N GLY A 85 -30.03 11.01 4.88
CA GLY A 85 -30.26 12.00 5.94
C GLY A 85 -31.35 13.02 5.61
N ALA A 86 -32.02 13.53 6.64
CA ALA A 86 -33.12 14.50 6.50
C ALA A 86 -32.75 15.80 5.75
N SER A 87 -31.46 16.16 5.66
CA SER A 87 -30.97 17.33 4.91
C SER A 87 -31.17 17.25 3.39
N TYR A 88 -31.38 16.05 2.82
CA TYR A 88 -31.85 15.91 1.42
C TYR A 88 -33.32 16.35 1.25
N GLY A 89 -34.06 16.53 2.35
CA GLY A 89 -35.47 16.91 2.35
C GLY A 89 -36.35 15.84 1.68
N LYS A 90 -37.03 16.26 0.62
CA LYS A 90 -37.85 15.39 -0.26
C LYS A 90 -37.13 14.98 -1.55
N ASN A 91 -35.87 15.39 -1.73
CA ASN A 91 -35.16 15.18 -2.99
C ASN A 91 -34.56 13.78 -3.02
N ASP A 92 -34.56 13.19 -4.23
CA ASP A 92 -33.70 12.06 -4.53
C ASP A 92 -32.22 12.47 -4.37
N PRO A 93 -31.35 11.67 -3.72
CA PRO A 93 -29.94 11.99 -3.57
C PRO A 93 -29.19 12.22 -4.89
N ASN A 94 -29.66 11.72 -6.04
CA ASN A 94 -29.07 11.97 -7.36
C ASN A 94 -29.70 13.16 -8.10
N SER A 95 -30.71 13.83 -7.53
CA SER A 95 -31.46 14.89 -8.20
C SER A 95 -30.58 16.10 -8.56
N GLU A 96 -30.86 16.73 -9.70
CA GLU A 96 -30.24 18.01 -10.09
C GLU A 96 -30.45 19.12 -9.04
N THR A 97 -31.51 19.03 -8.24
CA THR A 97 -31.81 19.97 -7.15
C THR A 97 -30.93 19.80 -5.91
N VAL A 98 -30.19 18.69 -5.80
CA VAL A 98 -29.13 18.48 -4.80
C VAL A 98 -27.82 19.07 -5.35
N PRO A 99 -27.01 19.80 -4.57
CA PRO A 99 -25.70 20.29 -5.01
C PRO A 99 -24.77 19.12 -5.35
N GLU A 100 -23.93 19.29 -6.39
CA GLU A 100 -23.17 18.20 -7.00
C GLU A 100 -22.28 17.44 -6.01
N GLU A 101 -21.68 18.14 -5.04
CA GLU A 101 -20.83 17.56 -4.01
C GLU A 101 -21.60 16.59 -3.10
N TYR A 102 -22.90 16.81 -2.85
CA TYR A 102 -23.76 15.94 -2.04
C TYR A 102 -24.50 14.85 -2.82
N ARG A 103 -24.46 14.86 -4.16
CA ARG A 103 -25.19 13.87 -4.97
C ARG A 103 -24.72 12.44 -4.76
N VAL A 104 -25.62 11.46 -4.77
CA VAL A 104 -25.31 10.02 -4.75
C VAL A 104 -26.29 9.29 -5.67
N ASP A 105 -25.77 8.48 -6.59
CA ASP A 105 -26.60 7.52 -7.32
C ASP A 105 -26.92 6.31 -6.42
N ILE A 106 -28.15 6.27 -5.93
CA ILE A 106 -28.61 5.21 -5.00
C ILE A 106 -28.84 3.89 -5.76
N ASP A 107 -29.08 3.91 -7.07
CA ASP A 107 -29.31 2.70 -7.86
C ASP A 107 -28.00 2.02 -8.24
N ASP A 108 -26.96 2.77 -8.63
CA ASP A 108 -25.59 2.22 -8.75
C ASP A 108 -25.09 1.73 -7.38
N LEU A 109 -25.30 2.50 -6.30
CA LEU A 109 -24.93 2.08 -4.94
C LEU A 109 -25.56 0.73 -4.54
N LEU A 110 -26.86 0.54 -4.77
CA LEU A 110 -27.54 -0.73 -4.50
C LEU A 110 -27.06 -1.85 -5.45
N ALA A 111 -26.94 -1.58 -6.76
CA ALA A 111 -26.47 -2.57 -7.73
C ALA A 111 -25.02 -3.05 -7.44
N LYS A 112 -24.17 -2.16 -6.91
CA LYS A 112 -22.81 -2.46 -6.47
C LYS A 112 -22.79 -3.20 -5.14
N ALA A 113 -23.62 -2.80 -4.17
CA ALA A 113 -23.75 -3.51 -2.91
C ALA A 113 -24.15 -4.99 -3.12
N GLU A 114 -25.09 -5.26 -4.04
CA GLU A 114 -25.46 -6.63 -4.45
C GLU A 114 -24.29 -7.39 -5.10
N GLN A 115 -23.48 -6.74 -5.95
CA GLN A 115 -22.27 -7.35 -6.53
C GLN A 115 -21.26 -7.76 -5.44
N PHE A 116 -21.03 -6.89 -4.44
CA PHE A 116 -20.13 -7.17 -3.32
C PHE A 116 -20.70 -8.20 -2.34
N TYR A 117 -22.02 -8.28 -2.19
CA TYR A 117 -22.72 -9.30 -1.40
C TYR A 117 -22.63 -10.69 -2.07
N ALA A 118 -22.89 -10.76 -3.37
CA ALA A 118 -22.74 -11.99 -4.16
C ALA A 118 -21.30 -12.52 -4.12
N LEU A 119 -20.31 -11.63 -4.18
CA LEU A 119 -18.89 -11.96 -3.96
C LEU A 119 -18.65 -12.55 -2.55
N ASN A 120 -19.07 -11.84 -1.50
CA ASN A 120 -18.77 -12.23 -0.11
C ASN A 120 -19.50 -13.50 0.37
N ILE A 121 -20.71 -13.76 -0.14
CA ILE A 121 -21.45 -15.01 0.14
C ILE A 121 -21.04 -16.13 -0.82
N GLY A 122 -21.15 -15.91 -2.13
CA GLY A 122 -21.02 -16.97 -3.14
C GLY A 122 -19.58 -17.43 -3.38
N THR A 123 -18.62 -16.51 -3.34
CA THR A 123 -17.21 -16.79 -3.64
C THR A 123 -16.38 -16.88 -2.36
N LEU A 124 -16.40 -15.85 -1.52
CA LEU A 124 -15.52 -15.74 -0.35
C LEU A 124 -16.08 -16.42 0.92
N LYS A 125 -17.39 -16.72 0.91
CA LYS A 125 -18.14 -17.45 1.95
C LYS A 125 -17.99 -16.89 3.38
N PHE A 126 -17.97 -15.58 3.55
CA PHE A 126 -17.84 -14.97 4.89
C PHE A 126 -19.04 -15.28 5.81
N ALA A 127 -20.22 -15.54 5.25
CA ALA A 127 -21.38 -16.05 6.00
C ALA A 127 -22.07 -17.20 5.23
N GLU A 128 -22.77 -18.07 5.97
CA GLU A 128 -23.43 -19.26 5.44
C GLU A 128 -24.96 -19.12 5.52
N ARG A 129 -25.60 -18.96 4.36
CA ARG A 129 -27.04 -18.69 4.21
C ARG A 129 -27.85 -19.93 3.83
N LYS A 130 -29.16 -19.86 4.07
CA LYS A 130 -30.17 -20.89 3.80
C LYS A 130 -29.91 -22.22 4.53
N VAL A 131 -29.16 -22.15 5.63
CA VAL A 131 -28.82 -23.27 6.54
C VAL A 131 -29.20 -22.98 8.00
N ASN A 132 -30.01 -21.94 8.24
CA ASN A 132 -30.41 -21.46 9.58
C ASN A 132 -29.23 -21.04 10.49
N ARG A 133 -28.09 -20.66 9.90
CA ARG A 133 -26.89 -20.20 10.63
C ARG A 133 -26.64 -18.70 10.57
N SER A 134 -27.31 -17.96 9.67
CA SER A 134 -27.05 -16.54 9.46
C SER A 134 -28.28 -15.66 9.67
N ASN A 135 -28.10 -14.49 10.28
CA ASN A 135 -29.15 -13.47 10.33
C ASN A 135 -29.43 -12.83 8.97
N LEU A 136 -28.55 -13.02 7.97
CA LEU A 136 -28.82 -12.66 6.57
C LEU A 136 -29.93 -13.50 5.91
N ASP A 137 -30.38 -14.59 6.56
CA ASP A 137 -31.60 -15.32 6.18
C ASP A 137 -32.89 -14.66 6.69
N LYS A 138 -32.78 -13.56 7.46
CA LYS A 138 -33.90 -12.82 8.08
C LYS A 138 -33.90 -11.33 7.76
N TYR A 139 -32.71 -10.71 7.70
CA TYR A 139 -32.55 -9.27 7.65
C TYR A 139 -31.67 -8.80 6.48
N LYS A 140 -32.00 -7.61 5.95
CA LYS A 140 -31.11 -6.85 5.06
C LYS A 140 -29.98 -6.20 5.84
N MET A 141 -28.81 -6.05 5.20
CA MET A 141 -27.79 -5.11 5.66
C MET A 141 -28.27 -3.66 5.46
N MET A 142 -27.79 -2.74 6.29
CA MET A 142 -28.26 -1.34 6.32
C MET A 142 -27.16 -0.39 5.87
N ILE A 143 -27.46 0.56 4.98
CA ILE A 143 -26.54 1.60 4.51
C ILE A 143 -27.12 2.96 4.87
N PHE A 144 -26.31 3.85 5.45
CA PHE A 144 -26.72 5.20 5.86
C PHE A 144 -25.90 6.26 5.12
N VAL A 145 -26.57 7.06 4.29
CA VAL A 145 -25.96 8.16 3.52
C VAL A 145 -26.10 9.47 4.31
N HIS A 146 -24.97 9.97 4.80
CA HIS A 146 -24.86 11.19 5.58
C HIS A 146 -24.64 12.41 4.66
N TYR A 147 -25.47 13.44 4.81
CA TYR A 147 -25.33 14.71 4.09
C TYR A 147 -24.17 15.52 4.70
N THR A 148 -22.93 15.22 4.31
CA THR A 148 -21.71 15.92 4.72
C THR A 148 -20.63 15.81 3.63
N THR A 149 -19.75 16.80 3.55
CA THR A 149 -18.52 16.76 2.73
C THR A 149 -17.32 16.23 3.53
N GLU A 150 -17.41 16.11 4.85
CA GLU A 150 -16.41 15.45 5.68
C GLU A 150 -16.33 13.96 5.30
N TRP A 151 -15.11 13.41 5.21
CA TRP A 151 -14.92 12.02 4.79
C TRP A 151 -15.51 11.06 5.83
N MET A 152 -16.43 10.21 5.38
CA MET A 152 -17.07 9.18 6.18
C MET A 152 -17.26 7.94 5.32
N ALA A 153 -16.50 6.89 5.62
CA ALA A 153 -16.67 5.54 5.14
C ALA A 153 -16.42 4.63 6.34
N TYR A 154 -17.43 3.89 6.80
CA TYR A 154 -17.30 2.94 7.90
C TYR A 154 -18.20 1.73 7.65
N GLY A 155 -17.62 0.55 7.69
CA GLY A 155 -18.31 -0.73 7.72
C GLY A 155 -18.28 -1.39 9.10
N GLY A 156 -19.36 -2.07 9.45
CA GLY A 156 -19.52 -2.68 10.77
C GLY A 156 -20.89 -3.30 10.90
N GLY A 157 -21.65 -2.95 11.94
CA GLY A 157 -22.99 -3.46 12.14
C GLY A 157 -23.59 -3.15 13.51
N TYR A 158 -24.81 -3.65 13.71
CA TYR A 158 -25.63 -3.37 14.89
C TYR A 158 -25.89 -4.61 15.73
N ASP A 159 -25.86 -4.41 17.06
CA ASP A 159 -26.38 -5.32 18.08
C ASP A 159 -25.88 -6.77 18.00
N ASP A 160 -24.67 -6.96 17.45
CA ASP A 160 -24.12 -8.25 17.04
C ASP A 160 -25.12 -9.10 16.25
N THR A 161 -25.94 -8.46 15.42
CA THR A 161 -27.08 -9.07 14.74
C THR A 161 -26.95 -8.96 13.23
N ILE A 162 -26.63 -7.76 12.71
CA ILE A 162 -26.62 -7.48 11.27
C ILE A 162 -25.48 -6.52 10.88
N GLY A 163 -24.87 -6.73 9.71
CA GLY A 163 -23.89 -5.82 9.12
C GLY A 163 -24.49 -4.50 8.64
N ALA A 164 -23.73 -3.40 8.72
CA ALA A 164 -24.16 -2.05 8.32
C ALA A 164 -23.01 -1.14 7.88
N LEU A 165 -23.37 -0.10 7.12
CA LEU A 165 -22.50 0.90 6.50
C LEU A 165 -22.92 2.33 6.87
N TRP A 166 -21.96 3.21 7.13
CA TRP A 166 -22.18 4.65 7.26
C TRP A 166 -21.23 5.38 6.30
N ILE A 167 -21.80 6.14 5.36
CA ILE A 167 -21.07 6.69 4.20
C ILE A 167 -21.48 8.12 3.88
N ASN A 168 -20.57 8.91 3.28
CA ASN A 168 -20.89 10.21 2.69
C ASN A 168 -20.70 10.24 1.15
N PRO A 169 -21.26 11.23 0.44
CA PRO A 169 -21.27 11.29 -1.03
C PRO A 169 -19.91 11.25 -1.72
N ALA A 170 -18.82 11.65 -1.05
CA ALA A 170 -17.46 11.57 -1.60
C ALA A 170 -17.01 10.12 -1.85
N THR A 171 -17.49 9.16 -1.06
CA THR A 171 -17.13 7.73 -1.15
C THR A 171 -17.82 7.00 -2.30
N CYS A 172 -18.88 7.60 -2.85
CA CYS A 172 -19.71 7.04 -3.92
C CYS A 172 -19.36 7.59 -5.32
N LYS A 173 -18.20 8.23 -5.49
CA LYS A 173 -17.80 8.95 -6.71
C LYS A 173 -16.48 8.42 -7.31
N PRO A 174 -16.50 7.26 -8.00
CA PRO A 174 -17.63 6.35 -8.22
C PRO A 174 -17.85 5.38 -7.03
N VAL A 175 -18.95 4.63 -7.04
CA VAL A 175 -19.14 3.50 -6.11
C VAL A 175 -18.12 2.41 -6.47
N GLY A 176 -17.02 2.40 -5.71
CA GLY A 176 -15.79 1.69 -6.04
C GLY A 176 -15.26 0.80 -4.92
N ALA A 177 -13.93 0.60 -4.91
CA ALA A 177 -13.25 -0.25 -3.93
C ALA A 177 -13.48 0.19 -2.47
N VAL A 178 -13.70 1.49 -2.20
CA VAL A 178 -14.05 1.99 -0.85
C VAL A 178 -15.36 1.35 -0.36
N ILE A 179 -16.43 1.39 -1.15
CA ILE A 179 -17.72 0.79 -0.76
C ILE A 179 -17.61 -0.75 -0.70
N ALA A 180 -16.76 -1.37 -1.52
CA ALA A 180 -16.46 -2.80 -1.43
C ALA A 180 -15.69 -3.18 -0.15
N HIS A 181 -14.80 -2.29 0.33
CA HIS A 181 -14.03 -2.43 1.57
C HIS A 181 -14.95 -2.36 2.79
N GLU A 182 -15.79 -1.32 2.90
CA GLU A 182 -16.73 -1.18 4.01
C GLU A 182 -17.75 -2.34 4.05
N ILE A 183 -18.22 -2.80 2.88
CA ILE A 183 -19.10 -3.99 2.83
C ILE A 183 -18.31 -5.24 3.23
N GLY A 184 -17.01 -5.31 2.91
CA GLY A 184 -16.10 -6.31 3.45
C GLY A 184 -16.09 -6.34 4.99
N HIS A 185 -15.93 -5.20 5.65
CA HIS A 185 -16.08 -5.07 7.12
C HIS A 185 -17.47 -5.45 7.62
N SER A 186 -18.53 -5.16 6.87
CA SER A 186 -19.90 -5.57 7.23
C SER A 186 -20.06 -7.09 7.26
N PHE A 187 -19.38 -7.79 6.36
CA PHE A 187 -19.29 -9.26 6.39
C PHE A 187 -18.38 -9.79 7.50
N GLN A 188 -17.25 -9.15 7.78
CA GLN A 188 -16.39 -9.46 8.94
C GLN A 188 -17.16 -9.32 10.26
N TYR A 189 -17.96 -8.26 10.41
CA TYR A 189 -18.89 -8.07 11.52
C TYR A 189 -19.91 -9.22 11.61
N GLN A 190 -20.48 -9.62 10.47
CA GLN A 190 -21.50 -10.67 10.39
C GLN A 190 -20.98 -12.03 10.88
N VAL A 191 -19.70 -12.37 10.66
CA VAL A 191 -19.09 -13.63 11.16
C VAL A 191 -19.33 -13.81 12.67
N PHE A 192 -19.04 -12.79 13.47
CA PHE A 192 -19.30 -12.84 14.92
C PHE A 192 -20.79 -12.71 15.25
N ALA A 193 -21.56 -11.95 14.46
CA ALA A 193 -23.00 -11.81 14.65
C ALA A 193 -23.73 -13.16 14.53
N ASP A 194 -23.31 -13.98 13.58
CA ASP A 194 -23.86 -15.31 13.29
C ASP A 194 -23.31 -16.40 14.22
N LEU A 195 -21.98 -16.43 14.46
CA LEU A 195 -21.31 -17.55 15.14
C LEU A 195 -21.05 -17.33 16.64
N LYS A 196 -21.03 -16.07 17.12
CA LYS A 196 -20.68 -15.70 18.51
C LYS A 196 -19.32 -16.31 18.92
N GLY A 197 -19.23 -16.93 20.10
CA GLY A 197 -18.17 -17.86 20.52
C GLY A 197 -16.74 -17.31 20.69
N GLY A 198 -16.43 -16.12 20.19
CA GLY A 198 -15.05 -15.67 19.96
C GLY A 198 -14.54 -15.94 18.54
N HIS A 199 -15.44 -16.19 17.58
CA HIS A 199 -15.15 -16.22 16.15
C HIS A 199 -15.01 -14.79 15.57
N GLY A 200 -14.59 -14.66 14.30
CA GLY A 200 -14.60 -13.38 13.60
C GLY A 200 -13.74 -12.28 14.22
N PHE A 201 -12.65 -12.67 14.90
CA PHE A 201 -11.55 -11.79 15.32
C PHE A 201 -11.94 -10.46 16.01
N ARG A 202 -13.00 -10.44 16.83
CA ARG A 202 -13.35 -9.27 17.67
C ARG A 202 -12.52 -9.18 18.95
N TYR A 203 -11.21 -9.22 18.79
CA TYR A 203 -10.18 -9.13 19.81
C TYR A 203 -8.82 -8.83 19.15
N GLY A 204 -7.87 -8.32 19.92
CA GLY A 204 -6.47 -8.19 19.50
C GLY A 204 -5.60 -9.37 19.94
N TYR A 205 -4.34 -9.36 19.51
CA TYR A 205 -3.37 -10.43 19.73
C TYR A 205 -2.13 -9.89 20.45
N GLY A 206 -1.18 -10.77 20.80
CA GLY A 206 0.08 -10.37 21.46
C GLY A 206 -0.06 -9.77 22.87
N GLY A 207 -1.28 -9.63 23.39
CA GLY A 207 -1.61 -9.00 24.67
C GLY A 207 -2.36 -7.67 24.56
N THR A 208 -2.56 -7.13 23.36
CA THR A 208 -3.25 -5.84 23.14
C THR A 208 -4.65 -6.02 22.54
N SER A 209 -5.36 -4.90 22.35
CA SER A 209 -6.70 -4.88 21.73
C SER A 209 -6.69 -4.60 20.22
N GLY A 210 -5.53 -4.23 19.64
CA GLY A 210 -5.42 -3.87 18.22
C GLY A 210 -5.38 -5.10 17.30
N ASN A 211 -5.91 -4.96 16.08
CA ASN A 211 -6.03 -6.06 15.12
C ASN A 211 -5.99 -5.57 13.65
N GLY A 212 -4.83 -5.67 13.00
CA GLY A 212 -4.67 -5.24 11.60
C GLY A 212 -5.39 -6.13 10.57
N PHE A 213 -5.85 -7.31 10.95
CA PHE A 213 -6.40 -8.31 10.02
C PHE A 213 -7.76 -7.91 9.44
N TRP A 214 -8.53 -7.05 10.14
CA TRP A 214 -9.77 -6.46 9.64
C TRP A 214 -9.51 -5.66 8.36
N GLU A 215 -8.62 -4.69 8.44
CA GLU A 215 -8.24 -3.76 7.36
C GLU A 215 -7.59 -4.50 6.18
N GLN A 216 -6.66 -5.41 6.49
CA GLN A 216 -5.97 -6.26 5.53
C GLN A 216 -6.94 -7.15 4.74
N THR A 217 -7.94 -7.70 5.43
CA THR A 217 -8.95 -8.54 4.80
C THR A 217 -9.96 -7.70 4.02
N ALA A 218 -10.34 -6.51 4.49
CA ALA A 218 -11.28 -5.63 3.80
C ALA A 218 -10.71 -5.11 2.48
N GLN A 219 -9.42 -4.71 2.44
CA GLN A 219 -8.75 -4.39 1.16
C GLN A 219 -8.59 -5.61 0.26
N TRP A 220 -8.32 -6.80 0.80
CA TRP A 220 -8.31 -8.02 -0.01
C TRP A 220 -9.70 -8.34 -0.61
N GLN A 221 -10.78 -8.18 0.17
CA GLN A 221 -12.17 -8.34 -0.30
C GLN A 221 -12.50 -7.33 -1.41
N ALA A 222 -12.17 -6.06 -1.22
CA ALA A 222 -12.35 -5.00 -2.23
C ALA A 222 -11.58 -5.30 -3.53
N TYR A 223 -10.35 -5.79 -3.44
CA TYR A 223 -9.53 -6.15 -4.59
C TYR A 223 -9.87 -7.51 -5.21
N GLN A 224 -10.85 -8.28 -4.70
CA GLN A 224 -11.47 -9.33 -5.53
C GLN A 224 -12.45 -8.75 -6.55
N ALA A 225 -13.06 -7.58 -6.26
CA ALA A 225 -13.88 -6.84 -7.22
C ALA A 225 -13.05 -5.89 -8.11
N TYR A 226 -11.96 -5.32 -7.59
CA TYR A 226 -11.11 -4.34 -8.29
C TYR A 226 -9.62 -4.76 -8.34
N PRO A 227 -9.25 -5.94 -8.88
CA PRO A 227 -7.91 -6.53 -8.73
C PRO A 227 -6.75 -5.73 -9.31
N ALA A 228 -7.00 -4.85 -10.29
CA ALA A 228 -5.97 -3.94 -10.80
C ALA A 228 -5.49 -2.92 -9.72
N GLN A 229 -6.38 -2.52 -8.80
CA GLN A 229 -6.08 -1.54 -7.76
C GLN A 229 -5.17 -2.08 -6.66
N ALA A 230 -5.01 -3.40 -6.55
CA ALA A 230 -3.99 -4.05 -5.71
C ALA A 230 -2.55 -3.68 -6.09
N PHE A 231 -2.34 -3.09 -7.28
CA PHE A 231 -1.05 -2.58 -7.74
C PHE A 231 -1.10 -1.10 -8.16
N SER A 232 -2.23 -0.62 -8.69
CA SER A 232 -2.39 0.78 -9.10
C SER A 232 -2.90 1.72 -8.00
N GLY A 233 -3.29 1.17 -6.83
CA GLY A 233 -3.77 1.94 -5.67
C GLY A 233 -2.64 2.49 -4.78
N SER A 234 -3.02 3.36 -3.85
CA SER A 234 -2.12 4.01 -2.88
C SER A 234 -1.41 3.03 -1.94
N ASP A 235 -2.01 1.88 -1.68
CA ASP A 235 -1.49 0.90 -0.71
C ASP A 235 -0.32 0.07 -1.25
N PHE A 236 -0.18 -0.07 -2.58
CA PHE A 236 0.95 -0.83 -3.14
C PHE A 236 2.31 -0.19 -2.82
N PRO A 237 2.51 1.14 -2.95
CA PRO A 237 3.65 1.84 -2.36
C PRO A 237 3.88 1.52 -0.88
N VAL A 238 2.83 1.54 -0.04
CA VAL A 238 2.92 1.25 1.40
C VAL A 238 3.37 -0.19 1.66
N TYR A 239 2.91 -1.16 0.84
CA TYR A 239 3.43 -2.54 0.86
C TYR A 239 4.91 -2.61 0.50
N THR A 240 5.34 -1.95 -0.59
CA THR A 240 6.76 -1.97 -1.02
C THR A 240 7.72 -1.34 0.00
N GLU A 241 7.23 -0.46 0.87
CA GLU A 241 7.98 0.10 1.98
C GLU A 241 8.05 -0.84 3.20
N ASN A 242 6.99 -1.63 3.46
CA ASN A 242 6.81 -2.34 4.73
C ASN A 242 6.82 -3.88 4.66
N TYR A 243 6.89 -4.52 3.50
CA TYR A 243 6.85 -5.99 3.33
C TYR A 243 7.94 -6.80 4.08
N HIS A 244 8.94 -6.11 4.65
CA HIS A 244 9.94 -6.69 5.54
C HIS A 244 9.44 -6.90 6.98
N ARG A 245 8.29 -6.32 7.36
CA ARG A 245 7.66 -6.43 8.68
C ARG A 245 6.80 -7.70 8.80
N HIS A 246 6.25 -7.94 9.99
CA HIS A 246 5.29 -9.02 10.21
C HIS A 246 3.99 -8.79 9.43
N ILE A 247 3.42 -9.84 8.83
CA ILE A 247 2.24 -9.73 7.94
C ILE A 247 0.97 -9.15 8.57
N HIS A 248 0.94 -8.95 9.89
CA HIS A 248 -0.17 -8.36 10.65
C HIS A 248 0.14 -6.97 11.26
N HIS A 249 1.34 -6.43 11.03
CA HIS A 249 1.82 -5.21 11.67
C HIS A 249 1.05 -3.95 11.21
N GLU A 250 0.59 -3.18 12.20
CA GLU A 250 -0.32 -2.03 12.12
C GLU A 250 0.06 -0.96 11.09
N LYS A 251 1.36 -0.76 10.85
CA LYS A 251 1.91 0.26 9.95
C LYS A 251 1.51 0.09 8.48
N TYR A 252 1.17 -1.13 8.08
CA TYR A 252 0.79 -1.44 6.70
C TYR A 252 -0.41 -2.39 6.61
N ARG A 253 -1.30 -2.34 7.63
CA ARG A 253 -2.52 -3.16 7.70
C ARG A 253 -3.39 -3.09 6.44
N TYR A 254 -3.62 -1.89 5.87
CA TYR A 254 -4.34 -1.71 4.59
C TYR A 254 -3.59 -2.28 3.37
N ALA A 255 -2.30 -2.56 3.48
CA ALA A 255 -1.42 -2.93 2.36
C ALA A 255 -0.93 -4.39 2.39
N SER A 256 -1.03 -5.08 3.52
CA SER A 256 -0.48 -6.44 3.73
C SER A 256 -1.30 -7.57 3.07
N TYR A 257 -2.27 -7.25 2.21
CA TYR A 257 -3.25 -8.19 1.62
C TYR A 257 -2.66 -9.27 0.68
N PHE A 258 -1.40 -9.17 0.27
CA PHE A 258 -0.82 -10.12 -0.70
C PHE A 258 -0.76 -11.57 -0.20
N ILE A 259 -0.57 -11.79 1.11
CA ILE A 259 -0.55 -13.13 1.70
C ILE A 259 -1.88 -13.88 1.50
N HIS A 260 -3.01 -13.15 1.49
CA HIS A 260 -4.34 -13.72 1.27
C HIS A 260 -4.48 -14.35 -0.14
N TRP A 261 -3.86 -13.77 -1.18
CA TRP A 261 -3.81 -14.42 -2.50
C TRP A 261 -2.93 -15.66 -2.53
N TYR A 262 -1.85 -15.72 -1.73
CA TYR A 262 -1.06 -16.94 -1.62
C TYR A 262 -1.88 -18.05 -0.96
N TRP A 263 -2.44 -17.83 0.23
CA TRP A 263 -3.25 -18.82 0.95
C TRP A 263 -4.45 -19.30 0.13
N THR A 264 -5.13 -18.40 -0.59
CA THR A 264 -6.27 -18.79 -1.45
C THR A 264 -5.85 -19.50 -2.74
N SER A 265 -4.70 -19.16 -3.33
CA SER A 265 -4.15 -19.93 -4.46
C SER A 265 -3.80 -21.37 -4.07
N LYS A 266 -3.47 -21.60 -2.80
CA LYS A 266 -3.07 -22.90 -2.27
C LYS A 266 -4.24 -23.75 -1.74
N HIS A 267 -5.21 -23.12 -1.07
CA HIS A 267 -6.27 -23.82 -0.34
C HIS A 267 -7.71 -23.49 -0.78
N GLY A 268 -7.89 -22.71 -1.85
CA GLY A 268 -9.20 -22.30 -2.36
C GLY A 268 -9.59 -20.88 -1.93
N ILE A 269 -10.43 -20.23 -2.76
CA ILE A 269 -10.78 -18.81 -2.62
C ILE A 269 -11.53 -18.46 -1.32
N ASP A 270 -12.19 -19.44 -0.72
CA ASP A 270 -12.90 -19.31 0.55
C ASP A 270 -12.00 -19.52 1.79
N MET A 271 -10.70 -19.81 1.64
CA MET A 271 -9.78 -20.00 2.78
C MET A 271 -9.77 -18.77 3.72
N ILE A 272 -9.80 -17.54 3.21
CA ILE A 272 -9.86 -16.35 4.09
C ILE A 272 -11.16 -16.33 4.88
N GLY A 273 -12.30 -16.57 4.23
CA GLY A 273 -13.58 -16.71 4.92
C GLY A 273 -13.55 -17.83 5.96
N ARG A 274 -12.85 -18.94 5.71
CA ARG A 274 -12.65 -20.02 6.69
C ARG A 274 -11.80 -19.57 7.88
N ILE A 275 -10.68 -18.87 7.66
CA ILE A 275 -9.86 -18.29 8.75
C ILE A 275 -10.71 -17.42 9.67
N TRP A 276 -11.61 -16.59 9.11
CA TRP A 276 -12.56 -15.78 9.89
C TRP A 276 -13.63 -16.60 10.62
N ARG A 277 -14.33 -17.52 9.94
CA ARG A 277 -15.44 -18.32 10.52
C ARG A 277 -14.97 -19.37 11.53
N GLU A 278 -13.79 -19.94 11.32
CA GLU A 278 -13.25 -21.04 12.15
C GLU A 278 -12.25 -20.56 13.22
N ALA A 279 -11.97 -19.25 13.33
CA ALA A 279 -11.10 -18.65 14.35
C ALA A 279 -11.56 -18.98 15.80
N LEU A 280 -10.63 -19.23 16.72
CA LEU A 280 -10.93 -19.48 18.13
C LEU A 280 -10.14 -18.53 19.04
N LYS A 281 -10.80 -17.58 19.71
CA LYS A 281 -10.13 -16.70 20.68
C LYS A 281 -9.33 -17.51 21.73
N PRO A 282 -8.03 -17.23 21.97
CA PRO A 282 -7.29 -16.01 21.62
C PRO A 282 -6.35 -16.15 20.39
N GLU A 283 -6.58 -17.09 19.47
CA GLU A 283 -5.75 -17.28 18.27
C GLU A 283 -5.68 -16.02 17.40
N ASP A 284 -4.48 -15.74 16.90
CA ASP A 284 -4.26 -14.84 15.76
C ASP A 284 -4.56 -15.54 14.41
N PRO A 285 -4.62 -14.81 13.28
CA PRO A 285 -4.99 -15.37 11.99
C PRO A 285 -4.01 -16.42 11.46
N VAL A 286 -2.73 -16.36 11.87
CA VAL A 286 -1.71 -17.35 11.51
C VAL A 286 -1.86 -18.61 12.34
N GLN A 287 -2.15 -18.51 13.63
CA GLN A 287 -2.49 -19.65 14.49
C GLN A 287 -3.77 -20.34 14.00
N ALA A 288 -4.81 -19.57 13.67
CA ALA A 288 -6.02 -20.08 13.04
C ALA A 288 -5.71 -20.76 11.69
N TYR A 289 -4.96 -20.12 10.79
CA TYR A 289 -4.55 -20.71 9.50
C TYR A 289 -3.78 -22.03 9.68
N MET A 290 -2.80 -22.08 10.58
CA MET A 290 -2.02 -23.29 10.86
C MET A 290 -2.92 -24.44 11.36
N ARG A 291 -3.84 -24.17 12.29
CA ARG A 291 -4.81 -25.17 12.77
C ARG A 291 -5.77 -25.62 11.67
N ILE A 292 -6.28 -24.70 10.86
CA ILE A 292 -7.28 -24.93 9.80
C ILE A 292 -6.70 -25.74 8.62
N THR A 293 -5.40 -25.59 8.36
CA THR A 293 -4.66 -26.33 7.32
C THR A 293 -3.93 -27.57 7.85
N GLY A 294 -3.76 -27.69 9.17
CA GLY A 294 -3.08 -28.81 9.82
C GLY A 294 -1.56 -28.77 9.72
N ILE A 295 -0.96 -27.58 9.51
CA ILE A 295 0.48 -27.41 9.32
C ILE A 295 1.19 -26.94 10.60
N ASP A 296 2.45 -27.36 10.77
CA ASP A 296 3.32 -26.89 11.85
C ASP A 296 4.05 -25.57 11.52
N VAL A 297 4.74 -24.99 12.50
CA VAL A 297 5.51 -23.75 12.34
C VAL A 297 6.62 -23.88 11.29
N LYS A 298 7.23 -25.06 11.11
CA LYS A 298 8.25 -25.27 10.07
C LYS A 298 7.62 -25.24 8.68
N GLN A 299 6.48 -25.90 8.49
CA GLN A 299 5.69 -25.90 7.26
C GLN A 299 5.16 -24.50 6.94
N PHE A 300 4.59 -23.78 7.90
CA PHE A 300 4.16 -22.39 7.75
C PHE A 300 5.31 -21.47 7.31
N ASN A 301 6.48 -21.55 7.94
CA ASN A 301 7.66 -20.80 7.50
C ASN A 301 8.14 -21.18 6.09
N ASN A 302 7.94 -22.44 5.65
CA ASN A 302 8.26 -22.86 4.28
C ASN A 302 7.27 -22.26 3.26
N GLU A 303 6.02 -22.03 3.67
CA GLU A 303 4.99 -21.34 2.88
C GLU A 303 5.25 -19.84 2.79
N ILE A 304 5.63 -19.18 3.88
CA ILE A 304 6.08 -17.78 3.86
C ILE A 304 7.24 -17.60 2.88
N TYR A 305 8.20 -18.54 2.83
CA TYR A 305 9.26 -18.50 1.84
C TYR A 305 8.76 -18.69 0.40
N ASP A 306 7.94 -19.70 0.11
CA ASP A 306 7.39 -19.89 -1.24
C ASP A 306 6.59 -18.64 -1.66
N ALA A 307 5.71 -18.12 -0.80
CA ALA A 307 4.97 -16.88 -1.01
C ALA A 307 5.90 -15.70 -1.35
N ALA A 308 6.93 -15.45 -0.54
CA ALA A 308 7.94 -14.43 -0.81
C ALA A 308 8.59 -14.62 -2.20
N THR A 309 8.94 -15.86 -2.58
CA THR A 309 9.50 -16.13 -3.92
C THR A 309 8.50 -15.97 -5.06
N ARG A 310 7.19 -16.18 -4.84
CA ARG A 310 6.15 -15.83 -5.81
C ARG A 310 6.07 -14.32 -5.97
N PHE A 311 6.04 -13.57 -4.86
CA PHE A 311 5.88 -12.11 -4.87
C PHE A 311 7.01 -11.36 -5.57
N VAL A 312 8.24 -11.90 -5.63
CA VAL A 312 9.36 -11.36 -6.47
C VAL A 312 8.91 -11.02 -7.89
N THR A 313 8.05 -11.86 -8.48
CA THR A 313 7.53 -11.71 -9.85
C THR A 313 6.00 -11.83 -9.92
N TRP A 314 5.31 -11.66 -8.80
CA TRP A 314 3.86 -11.80 -8.63
C TRP A 314 3.29 -13.11 -9.24
N ASP A 315 4.01 -14.23 -9.06
CA ASP A 315 3.73 -15.52 -9.72
C ASP A 315 2.56 -16.31 -9.09
N LEU A 316 1.39 -15.69 -8.99
CA LEU A 316 0.13 -16.33 -8.64
C LEU A 316 -0.89 -16.06 -9.76
N ASN A 317 -1.58 -17.11 -10.24
CA ASN A 317 -2.46 -17.02 -11.42
C ASN A 317 -3.54 -15.93 -11.31
N SER A 318 -3.99 -15.60 -10.10
CA SER A 318 -5.00 -14.56 -9.81
C SER A 318 -4.49 -13.12 -9.96
N ILE A 319 -3.17 -12.87 -9.81
CA ILE A 319 -2.60 -11.51 -9.76
C ILE A 319 -1.45 -11.26 -10.74
N ARG A 320 -0.89 -12.30 -11.38
CA ARG A 320 0.29 -12.20 -12.27
C ARG A 320 0.14 -11.14 -13.36
N ASP A 321 -1.00 -11.07 -14.03
CA ASP A 321 -1.22 -10.14 -15.13
C ASP A 321 -1.39 -8.68 -14.70
N TYR A 322 -1.83 -8.42 -13.46
CA TYR A 322 -1.85 -7.08 -12.88
C TYR A 322 -0.46 -6.69 -12.36
N GLY A 323 0.24 -7.63 -11.70
CA GLY A 323 1.54 -7.40 -11.07
C GLY A 323 2.74 -7.33 -12.01
N LYS A 324 2.65 -7.80 -13.26
CA LYS A 324 3.81 -7.87 -14.19
C LYS A 324 4.53 -6.54 -14.43
N ASN A 325 3.83 -5.40 -14.38
CA ASN A 325 4.42 -4.07 -14.52
C ASN A 325 5.09 -3.54 -13.23
N TYR A 326 4.98 -4.31 -12.14
CA TYR A 326 5.44 -4.00 -10.78
C TYR A 326 6.54 -4.96 -10.30
N ILE A 327 7.08 -5.78 -11.20
CA ILE A 327 8.28 -6.60 -10.93
C ILE A 327 9.46 -5.66 -10.65
N GLY A 328 10.29 -6.00 -9.65
CA GLY A 328 11.43 -5.17 -9.23
C GLY A 328 11.06 -3.93 -8.39
N LYS A 329 9.80 -3.76 -7.96
CA LYS A 329 9.40 -2.70 -7.01
C LYS A 329 9.72 -3.04 -5.54
N LEU A 330 9.95 -4.32 -5.23
CA LEU A 330 10.42 -4.77 -3.91
C LEU A 330 11.93 -4.54 -3.80
N THR A 331 12.36 -3.81 -2.77
CA THR A 331 13.76 -3.37 -2.59
C THR A 331 14.31 -3.79 -1.22
N THR A 332 15.62 -4.07 -1.16
CA THR A 332 16.35 -4.38 0.07
C THR A 332 17.55 -3.45 0.22
N LYS A 333 17.84 -3.05 1.46
CA LYS A 333 18.89 -2.07 1.80
C LYS A 333 19.98 -2.74 2.63
N PHE A 334 21.24 -2.44 2.36
CA PHE A 334 22.39 -3.02 3.05
C PHE A 334 23.42 -1.98 3.50
N THR A 335 24.21 -2.34 4.51
CA THR A 335 25.46 -1.67 4.89
C THR A 335 26.63 -2.62 4.60
N ARG A 336 27.54 -2.20 3.73
CA ARG A 336 28.76 -2.95 3.38
C ARG A 336 29.73 -3.00 4.58
N GLN A 337 30.19 -4.20 4.91
CA GLN A 337 31.14 -4.46 6.00
C GLN A 337 32.59 -4.47 5.49
N SER A 338 33.56 -4.34 6.40
CA SER A 338 35.00 -4.29 6.07
C SER A 338 35.57 -5.56 5.42
N ASN A 339 34.89 -6.69 5.57
CA ASN A 339 35.22 -7.96 4.91
C ASN A 339 34.54 -8.13 3.52
N GLY A 340 33.81 -7.12 3.04
CA GLY A 340 33.03 -7.14 1.79
C GLY A 340 31.68 -7.85 1.86
N SER A 341 31.20 -8.28 3.03
CA SER A 341 29.81 -8.73 3.20
C SER A 341 28.84 -7.55 3.17
N LEU A 342 27.57 -7.84 2.89
CA LEU A 342 26.46 -6.90 2.97
C LEU A 342 25.57 -7.31 4.17
N ARG A 343 25.52 -6.48 5.22
CA ARG A 343 24.58 -6.65 6.33
C ARG A 343 23.28 -5.92 6.01
N VAL A 344 22.12 -6.55 6.22
CA VAL A 344 20.83 -5.87 6.02
C VAL A 344 20.74 -4.59 6.87
N ALA A 345 20.08 -3.54 6.38
CA ALA A 345 19.85 -2.32 7.16
C ALA A 345 18.65 -2.47 8.10
N TYR A 346 18.64 -1.75 9.22
CA TYR A 346 17.55 -1.76 10.22
C TYR A 346 16.17 -1.55 9.57
N ASP A 347 16.05 -0.52 8.73
CA ASP A 347 14.82 -0.10 8.04
C ASP A 347 14.40 -1.03 6.87
N ARG A 348 15.09 -2.16 6.70
CA ARG A 348 14.70 -3.27 5.81
C ARG A 348 14.90 -4.65 6.45
N CYS A 349 15.17 -4.72 7.76
CA CYS A 349 15.43 -5.98 8.44
C CYS A 349 14.17 -6.87 8.45
N PRO A 350 14.24 -8.15 8.02
CA PRO A 350 13.05 -8.99 8.01
C PRO A 350 12.64 -9.36 9.43
N GLY A 351 11.41 -9.00 9.82
CA GLY A 351 10.78 -9.50 11.04
C GLY A 351 10.21 -10.90 10.86
N THR A 352 9.59 -11.45 11.90
CA THR A 352 8.88 -12.76 11.80
C THR A 352 7.82 -12.68 10.70
N THR A 353 7.77 -13.67 9.80
CA THR A 353 6.99 -13.68 8.54
C THR A 353 7.39 -12.65 7.47
N GLY A 354 8.20 -11.65 7.80
CA GLY A 354 8.70 -10.63 6.89
C GLY A 354 9.80 -11.14 5.96
N TYR A 355 9.99 -10.47 4.82
CA TYR A 355 10.93 -10.92 3.80
C TYR A 355 11.71 -9.80 3.10
N ASN A 356 12.76 -10.19 2.40
CA ASN A 356 13.62 -9.33 1.60
C ASN A 356 13.76 -9.91 0.19
N VAL A 357 13.68 -9.03 -0.81
CA VAL A 357 13.95 -9.34 -2.23
C VAL A 357 15.20 -8.59 -2.67
N ILE A 358 16.21 -9.32 -3.10
CA ILE A 358 17.57 -8.81 -3.32
C ILE A 358 17.90 -9.01 -4.81
N PRO A 359 17.75 -7.97 -5.65
CA PRO A 359 18.14 -8.04 -7.06
C PRO A 359 19.63 -8.31 -7.17
N LEU A 360 20.01 -9.23 -8.05
CA LEU A 360 21.39 -9.53 -8.39
C LEU A 360 21.66 -9.09 -9.83
N ASP A 361 22.87 -8.58 -10.07
CA ASP A 361 23.33 -8.35 -11.44
C ASP A 361 23.37 -9.70 -12.18
N LEU A 362 23.04 -9.70 -13.47
CA LEU A 362 22.85 -10.93 -14.25
C LEU A 362 24.15 -11.34 -14.95
N PRO A 363 24.88 -12.38 -14.49
CA PRO A 363 25.99 -12.93 -15.25
C PRO A 363 25.49 -13.79 -16.41
N ALA A 364 26.42 -14.30 -17.23
CA ALA A 364 26.08 -15.17 -18.35
C ALA A 364 25.34 -16.45 -17.91
N ALA A 365 24.50 -16.99 -18.78
CA ALA A 365 23.87 -18.29 -18.57
C ALA A 365 24.94 -19.39 -18.41
N GLY A 366 24.74 -20.30 -17.48
CA GLY A 366 25.72 -21.30 -17.07
C GLY A 366 26.73 -20.82 -16.02
N THR A 367 26.81 -19.52 -15.70
CA THR A 367 27.61 -19.06 -14.56
C THR A 367 27.03 -19.60 -13.25
N LYS A 368 27.89 -20.22 -12.43
CA LYS A 368 27.56 -20.59 -11.05
C LYS A 368 27.78 -19.38 -10.14
N VAL A 369 26.69 -18.94 -9.51
CA VAL A 369 26.71 -17.93 -8.44
C VAL A 369 26.61 -18.63 -7.08
N SER A 370 27.03 -17.95 -6.01
CA SER A 370 26.76 -18.40 -4.64
C SER A 370 26.56 -17.23 -3.67
N VAL A 371 25.85 -17.51 -2.58
CA VAL A 371 25.68 -16.62 -1.43
C VAL A 371 26.07 -17.42 -0.19
N ALA A 372 27.13 -16.98 0.49
CA ALA A 372 27.36 -17.33 1.89
C ALA A 372 26.43 -16.46 2.74
N PHE A 373 25.50 -17.09 3.45
CA PHE A 373 24.50 -16.46 4.32
C PHE A 373 24.84 -16.69 5.79
N LYS A 374 24.67 -15.67 6.64
CA LYS A 374 24.81 -15.76 8.09
C LYS A 374 23.78 -14.89 8.79
N GLY A 375 22.84 -15.50 9.52
CA GLY A 375 21.95 -14.83 10.46
C GLY A 375 22.69 -14.37 11.72
N LEU A 376 22.30 -13.22 12.25
CA LEU A 376 23.00 -12.50 13.31
C LEU A 376 22.03 -12.09 14.44
N PRO A 377 21.34 -13.04 15.12
CA PRO A 377 20.33 -12.69 16.11
C PRO A 377 20.96 -11.86 17.24
N ASN A 378 20.28 -10.78 17.64
CA ASN A 378 20.80 -9.78 18.59
C ASN A 378 22.07 -9.04 18.14
N ALA A 379 22.26 -8.83 16.83
CA ALA A 379 23.26 -7.91 16.31
C ALA A 379 23.06 -6.48 16.85
N ALA A 380 24.15 -5.80 17.20
CA ALA A 380 24.10 -4.42 17.66
C ALA A 380 23.51 -3.49 16.59
N GLY A 381 22.53 -2.67 16.99
CA GLY A 381 21.79 -1.78 16.09
C GLY A 381 20.48 -2.35 15.52
N PHE A 382 20.01 -3.48 16.05
CA PHE A 382 18.71 -4.10 15.74
C PHE A 382 17.94 -4.38 17.03
N ASN A 383 16.63 -4.61 16.90
CA ASN A 383 15.77 -4.96 18.03
C ASN A 383 16.14 -6.34 18.61
N PRO A 384 15.95 -6.54 19.93
CA PRO A 384 16.26 -7.80 20.58
C PRO A 384 15.23 -8.89 20.21
N VAL A 385 15.72 -10.11 20.07
CA VAL A 385 14.94 -11.32 19.81
C VAL A 385 15.39 -12.47 20.72
N ASP A 386 14.48 -13.43 20.93
CA ASP A 386 14.86 -14.75 21.44
C ASP A 386 15.79 -15.43 20.42
N ALA A 387 17.09 -15.52 20.75
CA ALA A 387 18.06 -16.14 19.86
C ALA A 387 17.92 -17.67 19.78
N SER A 388 17.20 -18.31 20.72
CA SER A 388 17.04 -19.78 20.74
C SER A 388 16.08 -20.29 19.67
N ARG A 389 15.12 -19.45 19.24
CA ARG A 389 14.22 -19.72 18.12
C ARG A 389 14.76 -19.29 16.76
N ALA A 390 15.95 -18.69 16.68
CA ALA A 390 16.41 -17.98 15.49
C ALA A 390 16.46 -18.87 14.23
N GLY A 391 15.90 -18.37 13.13
CA GLY A 391 15.81 -19.13 11.88
C GLY A 391 15.48 -18.25 10.68
N TRP A 392 15.99 -18.68 9.53
CA TRP A 392 15.75 -18.05 8.23
C TRP A 392 15.47 -19.13 7.20
N ARG A 393 14.78 -18.76 6.11
CA ARG A 393 14.78 -19.53 4.86
C ARG A 393 15.18 -18.62 3.71
N TYR A 394 15.98 -19.15 2.79
CA TYR A 394 16.61 -18.35 1.74
C TYR A 394 16.97 -19.18 0.50
N GLY A 395 17.11 -18.51 -0.64
CA GLY A 395 17.40 -19.15 -1.93
C GLY A 395 17.17 -18.20 -3.11
N TYR A 396 17.19 -18.75 -4.32
CA TYR A 396 17.21 -17.97 -5.56
C TYR A 396 15.87 -17.99 -6.30
N VAL A 397 15.58 -16.91 -7.02
CA VAL A 397 14.51 -16.80 -8.02
C VAL A 397 15.10 -16.23 -9.31
N ALA A 398 14.85 -16.89 -10.44
CA ALA A 398 15.19 -16.39 -11.76
C ALA A 398 13.92 -16.22 -12.61
N LEU A 399 13.80 -15.10 -13.31
CA LEU A 399 12.80 -14.88 -14.35
C LEU A 399 13.44 -15.13 -15.72
N LEU A 400 12.75 -15.86 -16.59
CA LEU A 400 13.17 -16.10 -17.97
C LEU A 400 12.48 -15.14 -18.94
N LYS A 401 13.07 -14.93 -20.12
CA LYS A 401 12.58 -14.02 -21.18
C LYS A 401 11.19 -14.36 -21.74
N ASP A 402 10.66 -15.55 -21.46
CA ASP A 402 9.30 -15.98 -21.82
C ASP A 402 8.27 -15.75 -20.68
N GLY A 403 8.69 -15.21 -19.54
CA GLY A 403 7.84 -15.00 -18.36
C GLY A 403 7.74 -16.22 -17.41
N THR A 404 8.37 -17.34 -17.73
CA THR A 404 8.49 -18.48 -16.81
C THR A 404 9.56 -18.21 -15.73
N ARG A 405 9.51 -18.96 -14.63
CA ARG A 405 10.43 -18.78 -13.49
C ARG A 405 11.16 -20.08 -13.17
N VAL A 406 12.41 -19.96 -12.74
CA VAL A 406 13.18 -21.04 -12.13
C VAL A 406 13.40 -20.68 -10.66
N TYR A 407 13.01 -21.58 -9.77
CA TYR A 407 13.19 -21.47 -8.33
C TYR A 407 14.40 -22.32 -7.92
N GLY A 408 15.33 -21.73 -7.18
CA GLY A 408 16.41 -22.48 -6.51
C GLY A 408 15.90 -23.17 -5.24
N ASP A 409 16.62 -24.19 -4.80
CA ASP A 409 16.28 -24.94 -3.59
C ASP A 409 16.18 -24.03 -2.35
N ARG A 410 15.09 -24.15 -1.59
CA ARG A 410 14.92 -23.46 -0.31
C ARG A 410 15.91 -24.02 0.70
N THR A 411 16.88 -23.22 1.09
CA THR A 411 17.76 -23.51 2.23
C THR A 411 17.10 -23.01 3.52
N GLU A 412 17.31 -23.72 4.62
CA GLU A 412 16.87 -23.35 5.96
C GLU A 412 18.05 -23.37 6.94
N GLY A 413 17.99 -22.55 7.99
CA GLY A 413 18.99 -22.51 9.07
C GLY A 413 19.61 -21.13 9.28
N THR A 414 20.67 -21.07 10.07
CA THR A 414 21.30 -19.81 10.50
C THR A 414 22.57 -19.45 9.72
N GLU A 415 23.33 -20.42 9.21
CA GLU A 415 24.55 -20.17 8.44
C GLU A 415 24.76 -21.27 7.39
N ASN A 416 24.92 -20.90 6.12
CA ASN A 416 25.12 -21.85 5.01
C ASN A 416 25.69 -21.13 3.76
N THR A 417 26.15 -21.88 2.75
CA THR A 417 26.49 -21.34 1.44
C THR A 417 25.62 -21.97 0.36
N VAL A 418 24.68 -21.19 -0.18
CA VAL A 418 23.78 -21.62 -1.26
C VAL A 418 24.45 -21.31 -2.60
N ALA A 419 24.30 -22.19 -3.59
CA ALA A 419 24.78 -21.96 -4.94
C ALA A 419 23.68 -22.22 -5.97
N PHE A 420 23.74 -21.51 -7.09
CA PHE A 420 22.77 -21.59 -8.18
C PHE A 420 23.47 -21.40 -9.53
N THR A 421 23.03 -22.11 -10.56
CA THR A 421 23.55 -21.96 -11.93
C THR A 421 22.55 -21.14 -12.73
N VAL A 422 22.97 -20.00 -13.27
CA VAL A 422 22.06 -19.09 -13.98
C VAL A 422 21.49 -19.79 -15.23
N PRO A 423 20.15 -19.91 -15.37
CA PRO A 423 19.53 -20.66 -16.44
C PRO A 423 19.70 -19.99 -17.80
N ALA A 424 19.56 -20.79 -18.87
CA ALA A 424 19.43 -20.26 -20.23
C ALA A 424 18.20 -19.33 -20.32
N ASN A 425 18.30 -18.28 -21.13
CA ASN A 425 17.26 -17.25 -21.31
C ASN A 425 16.81 -16.51 -20.03
N CYS A 426 17.60 -16.53 -18.95
CA CYS A 426 17.39 -15.65 -17.80
C CYS A 426 17.34 -14.18 -18.23
N SER A 427 16.42 -13.40 -17.65
CA SER A 427 16.31 -11.94 -17.80
C SER A 427 16.62 -11.19 -16.50
N ASN A 428 16.33 -11.80 -15.35
CA ASN A 428 16.51 -11.20 -14.03
C ASN A 428 16.78 -12.31 -12.99
N LEU A 429 17.60 -12.00 -11.98
CA LEU A 429 17.97 -12.91 -10.90
C LEU A 429 17.81 -12.20 -9.56
N TRP A 430 17.29 -12.91 -8.56
CA TRP A 430 17.17 -12.44 -7.19
C TRP A 430 17.61 -13.50 -6.19
N PHE A 431 18.07 -13.04 -5.02
CA PHE A 431 18.10 -13.83 -3.80
C PHE A 431 16.94 -13.38 -2.88
N VAL A 432 16.33 -14.32 -2.17
CA VAL A 432 15.20 -14.07 -1.25
C VAL A 432 15.59 -14.56 0.13
N VAL A 433 15.24 -13.79 1.16
CA VAL A 433 15.45 -14.13 2.58
C VAL A 433 14.16 -13.87 3.36
N THR A 434 13.77 -14.78 4.26
CA THR A 434 12.65 -14.62 5.18
C THR A 434 13.07 -14.71 6.64
N GLY A 435 12.47 -13.89 7.50
CA GLY A 435 12.58 -13.98 8.96
C GLY A 435 11.63 -15.05 9.48
N ALA A 436 12.18 -16.14 10.02
CA ALA A 436 11.45 -17.41 10.07
C ALA A 436 11.82 -18.26 11.32
N PRO A 437 11.43 -17.83 12.53
CA PRO A 437 11.77 -18.51 13.77
C PRO A 437 11.20 -19.93 13.86
N SER A 438 11.82 -20.80 14.65
CA SER A 438 11.36 -22.17 14.90
C SER A 438 10.09 -22.25 15.77
N VAL A 439 9.76 -21.17 16.49
CA VAL A 439 8.55 -20.99 17.29
C VAL A 439 7.87 -19.70 16.83
N TYR A 440 6.60 -19.78 16.45
CA TYR A 440 5.78 -18.60 16.11
C TYR A 440 5.33 -17.87 17.39
N GLN A 441 5.21 -16.55 17.32
CA GLN A 441 4.47 -15.72 18.28
C GLN A 441 3.61 -14.71 17.51
N PRO A 442 2.39 -14.39 17.98
CA PRO A 442 1.59 -13.31 17.39
C PRO A 442 2.28 -11.95 17.54
N HIS A 443 2.24 -11.15 16.47
CA HIS A 443 2.56 -9.72 16.51
C HIS A 443 1.51 -8.96 17.33
N ALA A 444 1.94 -8.16 18.30
CA ALA A 444 1.08 -7.24 19.05
C ALA A 444 0.91 -5.93 18.27
N TRP A 445 -0.30 -5.34 18.28
CA TRP A 445 -0.44 -3.94 17.86
C TRP A 445 -0.35 -3.07 19.10
N ASP A 446 0.78 -2.37 19.28
CA ASP A 446 1.04 -1.41 20.35
C ASP A 446 1.61 -0.06 19.85
N ASP A 447 1.81 0.09 18.54
CA ASP A 447 2.42 1.24 17.87
C ASP A 447 3.90 1.52 18.26
N ASP A 448 4.65 0.52 18.78
CA ASP A 448 6.07 0.62 19.21
C ASP A 448 7.05 -0.29 18.41
N ASP A 449 7.54 0.25 17.29
CA ASP A 449 8.64 -0.32 16.47
C ASP A 449 9.92 -0.73 17.23
N SER A 450 10.12 -0.32 18.49
CA SER A 450 11.34 -0.69 19.24
C SER A 450 11.29 -2.09 19.83
N ASN A 451 10.11 -2.74 19.84
CA ASN A 451 9.95 -4.12 20.32
C ASN A 451 9.71 -5.16 19.20
N ASP A 452 9.45 -4.73 17.95
CA ASP A 452 9.33 -5.60 16.76
C ASP A 452 10.45 -6.66 16.69
N GLU A 453 10.12 -7.95 16.58
CA GLU A 453 11.13 -9.00 16.32
C GLU A 453 11.86 -8.72 15.00
N GLN A 454 13.20 -8.63 15.03
CA GLN A 454 14.05 -8.44 13.86
C GLN A 454 15.04 -9.60 13.67
N TRP A 455 15.16 -10.13 12.46
CA TRP A 455 16.06 -11.23 12.11
C TRP A 455 17.20 -10.77 11.17
N PRO A 456 18.15 -9.95 11.65
CA PRO A 456 19.22 -9.41 10.82
C PRO A 456 20.20 -10.50 10.36
N TYR A 457 20.82 -10.26 9.21
CA TYR A 457 21.74 -11.18 8.56
C TYR A 457 22.80 -10.46 7.74
N GLU A 458 23.86 -11.19 7.40
CA GLU A 458 24.86 -10.85 6.40
C GLU A 458 24.85 -11.83 5.22
N ILE A 459 25.13 -11.32 4.03
CA ILE A 459 25.44 -12.11 2.84
C ILE A 459 26.79 -11.73 2.25
N LYS A 460 27.52 -12.72 1.72
CA LYS A 460 28.66 -12.48 0.82
C LYS A 460 28.46 -13.27 -0.47
N ILE A 461 28.50 -12.56 -1.60
CA ILE A 461 28.09 -13.06 -2.91
C ILE A 461 29.32 -13.38 -3.75
N GLN A 462 29.26 -14.43 -4.58
CA GLN A 462 30.30 -14.80 -5.54
C GLN A 462 29.67 -15.14 -6.90
N GLY A 463 30.41 -14.92 -7.99
CA GLY A 463 29.93 -15.08 -9.37
C GLY A 463 28.98 -13.97 -9.86
N THR A 464 28.45 -13.16 -8.94
CA THR A 464 27.75 -11.89 -9.20
C THR A 464 27.78 -11.00 -7.95
N THR A 465 27.07 -9.87 -7.98
CA THR A 465 26.87 -8.89 -6.90
C THR A 465 25.38 -8.56 -6.75
N ALA A 466 24.99 -8.01 -5.60
CA ALA A 466 23.66 -7.40 -5.46
C ALA A 466 23.63 -6.08 -6.21
N THR A 467 22.57 -5.82 -6.97
CA THR A 467 22.51 -4.68 -7.89
C THR A 467 22.66 -3.36 -7.16
N GLY A 468 23.66 -2.59 -7.58
CA GLY A 468 24.02 -1.30 -7.00
C GLY A 468 24.96 -1.35 -5.80
N TYR A 469 25.27 -2.53 -5.26
CA TYR A 469 26.22 -2.74 -4.15
C TYR A 469 27.61 -3.21 -4.62
N ASN A 470 27.92 -2.96 -5.89
CA ASN A 470 29.09 -3.47 -6.60
C ASN A 470 30.39 -3.03 -5.90
N GLU A 471 31.45 -3.83 -5.96
CA GLU A 471 32.75 -3.43 -5.40
C GLU A 471 33.37 -2.37 -6.30
N VAL A 472 33.74 -1.22 -5.73
CA VAL A 472 34.25 -0.09 -6.50
C VAL A 472 35.68 0.22 -6.05
N SER A 473 36.64 -0.13 -6.91
CA SER A 473 38.08 0.03 -6.68
C SER A 473 38.70 1.14 -7.54
N SER A 474 37.88 1.92 -8.24
CA SER A 474 38.30 3.13 -8.95
C SER A 474 38.62 4.26 -7.96
N GLN A 475 39.39 5.24 -8.42
CA GLN A 475 39.39 6.57 -7.80
C GLN A 475 38.23 7.40 -8.39
N PRO A 476 37.61 8.29 -7.60
CA PRO A 476 36.57 9.17 -8.12
C PRO A 476 37.05 10.01 -9.30
N LYS A 477 36.23 10.13 -10.34
CA LYS A 477 36.48 10.88 -11.58
C LYS A 477 35.23 11.66 -11.99
N ASP A 478 35.44 12.77 -12.70
CA ASP A 478 34.34 13.51 -13.32
C ASP A 478 33.66 12.67 -14.40
N ILE A 479 32.36 12.89 -14.62
CA ILE A 479 31.60 12.24 -15.70
C ILE A 479 30.57 13.20 -16.30
N ALA A 480 30.40 13.13 -17.62
CA ALA A 480 29.31 13.79 -18.33
C ALA A 480 28.34 12.73 -18.87
N LEU A 481 27.06 12.89 -18.54
CA LEU A 481 25.95 12.03 -18.95
C LEU A 481 24.96 12.88 -19.75
N ASN A 482 24.80 12.58 -21.03
CA ASN A 482 23.96 13.36 -21.95
C ASN A 482 22.72 12.55 -22.33
N TYR A 483 21.55 13.18 -22.27
CA TYR A 483 20.26 12.57 -22.57
C TYR A 483 19.49 13.42 -23.56
N ASP A 484 19.23 12.86 -24.74
CA ASP A 484 18.32 13.44 -25.71
C ASP A 484 16.91 12.90 -25.45
N LEU A 485 15.95 13.80 -25.22
CA LEU A 485 14.56 13.45 -24.91
C LEU A 485 13.60 14.29 -25.76
N SER A 486 12.33 13.88 -25.78
CA SER A 486 11.32 14.53 -26.60
C SER A 486 9.90 14.26 -26.09
N PHE A 487 9.12 15.32 -25.95
CA PHE A 487 7.71 15.31 -25.56
C PHE A 487 6.99 16.46 -26.30
N PRO A 488 5.66 16.42 -26.49
CA PRO A 488 4.92 17.49 -27.15
C PRO A 488 4.90 18.78 -26.32
N ALA A 489 4.74 19.93 -26.96
CA ALA A 489 4.37 21.16 -26.26
C ALA A 489 3.00 20.99 -25.58
N ASP A 490 2.87 21.49 -24.35
CA ASP A 490 1.64 21.40 -23.55
C ASP A 490 1.21 22.78 -23.07
N ALA A 491 -0.03 23.15 -23.35
CA ALA A 491 -0.60 24.45 -23.02
C ALA A 491 -1.24 24.51 -21.62
N THR A 492 -1.46 23.37 -20.97
CA THR A 492 -2.24 23.29 -19.71
C THR A 492 -1.60 22.41 -18.64
N GLY A 493 -0.84 21.38 -19.03
CA GLY A 493 -0.20 20.42 -18.14
C GLY A 493 1.31 20.60 -17.98
N TYR A 494 1.84 19.97 -16.93
CA TYR A 494 3.28 19.89 -16.61
C TYR A 494 3.93 18.65 -17.23
N SER A 495 3.50 18.27 -18.43
CA SER A 495 3.92 17.02 -19.08
C SER A 495 5.40 17.02 -19.48
N GLY A 496 5.94 15.81 -19.71
CA GLY A 496 7.37 15.62 -19.80
C GLY A 496 7.79 14.16 -20.04
N ALA A 497 8.99 13.81 -19.58
CA ALA A 497 9.55 12.46 -19.64
C ALA A 497 10.36 12.13 -18.36
N GLN A 498 10.48 10.84 -18.04
CA GLN A 498 11.40 10.35 -17.01
C GLN A 498 12.65 9.73 -17.63
N ILE A 499 13.80 10.01 -17.01
CA ILE A 499 15.12 9.51 -17.41
C ILE A 499 15.69 8.68 -16.27
N SER A 500 15.93 7.39 -16.51
CA SER A 500 16.72 6.55 -15.60
C SER A 500 18.20 6.75 -15.88
N VAL A 501 18.97 7.11 -14.85
CA VAL A 501 20.43 7.21 -14.95
C VAL A 501 21.04 5.80 -14.95
N ASN A 502 22.14 5.61 -15.68
CA ASN A 502 22.96 4.40 -15.53
C ASN A 502 23.64 4.39 -14.14
N ALA A 503 22.97 3.77 -13.17
CA ALA A 503 23.39 3.68 -11.78
C ALA A 503 24.80 3.10 -11.61
N ALA A 504 25.14 2.06 -12.38
CA ALA A 504 26.46 1.42 -12.34
C ALA A 504 27.55 2.37 -12.85
N GLN A 505 27.31 3.06 -13.97
CA GLN A 505 28.26 4.02 -14.53
C GLN A 505 28.45 5.26 -13.63
N LEU A 506 27.38 5.73 -12.98
CA LEU A 506 27.45 6.82 -12.00
C LEU A 506 28.24 6.40 -10.75
N GLY A 507 27.99 5.19 -10.22
CA GLY A 507 28.70 4.64 -9.07
C GLY A 507 30.19 4.41 -9.35
N GLU A 508 30.53 3.82 -10.50
CA GLU A 508 31.92 3.61 -10.94
C GLU A 508 32.70 4.93 -11.08
N ALA A 509 32.04 5.98 -11.59
CA ALA A 509 32.63 7.30 -11.74
C ALA A 509 32.84 8.02 -10.39
N LEU A 510 31.84 7.99 -9.50
CA LEU A 510 31.96 8.60 -8.17
C LEU A 510 32.74 7.72 -7.17
N ALA A 511 33.17 6.52 -7.57
CA ALA A 511 33.79 5.47 -6.75
C ALA A 511 32.95 5.01 -5.54
N ILE A 512 31.64 4.85 -5.73
CA ILE A 512 30.69 4.46 -4.67
C ILE A 512 29.72 3.36 -5.13
N SER A 513 29.24 2.58 -4.16
CA SER A 513 28.00 1.80 -4.33
C SER A 513 26.88 2.77 -4.73
N SER A 514 26.13 2.46 -5.80
CA SER A 514 25.03 3.33 -6.24
C SER A 514 23.87 3.32 -5.27
N ALA A 515 23.74 2.28 -4.43
CA ALA A 515 22.80 2.26 -3.31
C ALA A 515 23.18 3.24 -2.18
N ASP A 516 24.46 3.60 -2.05
CA ASP A 516 24.94 4.57 -1.05
C ASP A 516 24.61 6.02 -1.47
N LEU A 517 24.31 6.27 -2.75
CA LEU A 517 24.11 7.59 -3.35
C LEU A 517 23.13 8.45 -2.55
N ALA A 518 21.95 7.92 -2.23
CA ALA A 518 20.93 8.65 -1.49
C ALA A 518 21.41 9.04 -0.07
N GLY A 519 22.08 8.12 0.65
CA GLY A 519 22.63 8.41 1.97
C GLY A 519 23.79 9.41 1.94
N LEU A 520 24.62 9.37 0.90
CA LEU A 520 25.68 10.35 0.67
C LEU A 520 25.12 11.74 0.31
N MET A 521 23.97 11.81 -0.38
CA MET A 521 23.25 13.06 -0.61
C MET A 521 22.58 13.60 0.66
N SER A 522 21.90 12.77 1.44
CA SER A 522 21.27 13.18 2.71
C SER A 522 22.29 13.60 3.76
N SER A 523 23.51 13.03 3.76
CA SER A 523 24.62 13.45 4.62
C SER A 523 25.42 14.63 4.07
N GLY A 524 25.04 15.20 2.91
CA GLY A 524 25.70 16.36 2.31
C GLY A 524 27.11 16.13 1.78
N LYS A 525 27.57 14.87 1.73
CA LYS A 525 28.82 14.46 1.06
C LYS A 525 28.70 14.54 -0.46
N ILE A 526 27.50 14.28 -0.98
CA ILE A 526 27.13 14.59 -2.36
C ILE A 526 26.13 15.75 -2.32
N LYS A 527 26.38 16.77 -3.14
CA LYS A 527 25.52 17.96 -3.23
C LYS A 527 24.95 18.07 -4.64
N PHE A 528 23.66 18.37 -4.71
CA PHE A 528 22.93 18.59 -5.95
C PHE A 528 22.98 20.07 -6.33
N TYR A 529 23.17 20.35 -7.62
CA TYR A 529 23.25 21.68 -8.19
C TYR A 529 22.58 21.70 -9.57
N ALA A 530 22.02 22.83 -9.97
CA ALA A 530 21.88 23.15 -11.38
C ALA A 530 23.24 23.61 -11.93
N VAL A 531 23.46 23.43 -13.24
CA VAL A 531 24.59 24.04 -13.95
C VAL A 531 24.06 25.12 -14.86
N GLU A 532 24.34 26.37 -14.52
CA GLU A 532 23.92 27.55 -15.29
C GLU A 532 24.57 27.55 -16.69
N PRO A 533 24.03 28.31 -17.68
CA PRO A 533 24.56 28.35 -19.04
C PRO A 533 26.02 28.83 -19.15
N ASN A 534 26.53 29.53 -18.14
CA ASN A 534 27.93 29.95 -18.01
C ASN A 534 28.85 28.89 -17.37
N GLY A 535 28.31 27.73 -16.98
CA GLY A 535 29.03 26.65 -16.31
C GLY A 535 29.09 26.74 -14.77
N SER A 536 28.55 27.81 -14.16
CA SER A 536 28.54 27.95 -12.69
C SER A 536 27.50 27.05 -12.02
N LEU A 537 27.82 26.56 -10.83
CA LEU A 537 26.94 25.68 -10.05
C LEU A 537 25.99 26.49 -9.16
N ASN A 538 24.69 26.28 -9.30
CA ASN A 538 23.67 26.92 -8.48
C ASN A 538 23.03 25.88 -7.52
N PRO A 539 23.17 26.04 -6.18
CA PRO A 539 22.60 25.13 -5.19
C PRO A 539 21.15 25.44 -4.82
N THR A 540 20.55 26.48 -5.42
CA THR A 540 19.25 27.02 -5.00
C THR A 540 18.11 26.18 -5.55
N ILE A 541 17.71 25.14 -4.82
CA ILE A 541 16.52 24.34 -5.10
C ILE A 541 15.31 25.26 -5.34
N THR A 542 14.65 25.13 -6.50
CA THR A 542 13.42 25.88 -6.83
C THR A 542 12.24 24.99 -7.23
N ALA A 543 12.45 23.69 -7.48
CA ALA A 543 11.41 22.70 -7.72
C ALA A 543 11.38 21.64 -6.60
N THR A 544 10.65 20.53 -6.78
CA THR A 544 10.40 19.55 -5.72
C THR A 544 11.64 18.72 -5.36
N GLY A 545 11.93 18.59 -4.07
CA GLY A 545 13.03 17.75 -3.57
C GLY A 545 14.40 18.22 -4.06
N TYR A 546 15.14 17.37 -4.76
CA TYR A 546 16.36 17.77 -5.48
C TYR A 546 15.96 18.31 -6.86
N GLY A 547 15.41 19.53 -6.91
CA GLY A 547 14.74 20.06 -8.10
C GLY A 547 15.04 21.52 -8.45
N HIS A 548 15.11 21.82 -9.75
CA HIS A 548 15.30 23.17 -10.28
C HIS A 548 14.33 23.46 -11.43
N TRP A 549 13.73 24.66 -11.44
CA TRP A 549 13.12 25.27 -12.63
C TRP A 549 14.18 26.01 -13.44
N PHE A 550 14.01 25.98 -14.75
CA PHE A 550 14.90 26.60 -15.73
C PHE A 550 14.11 27.49 -16.69
N THR A 551 14.71 28.60 -17.08
CA THR A 551 14.23 29.41 -18.21
C THR A 551 14.35 28.63 -19.53
N PRO A 552 13.68 29.07 -20.61
CA PRO A 552 13.94 28.59 -21.97
C PRO A 552 15.39 28.76 -22.46
N THR A 553 16.25 29.48 -21.74
CA THR A 553 17.70 29.61 -22.02
C THR A 553 18.59 28.72 -21.15
N GLY A 554 17.99 27.87 -20.29
CA GLY A 554 18.71 26.93 -19.43
C GLY A 554 19.31 27.55 -18.15
N ALA A 555 18.93 28.77 -17.79
CA ALA A 555 19.32 29.41 -16.53
C ALA A 555 18.32 29.09 -15.42
N VAL A 556 18.76 29.00 -14.16
CA VAL A 556 17.84 28.71 -13.04
C VAL A 556 16.85 29.84 -12.84
N THR A 557 15.61 29.47 -12.52
CA THR A 557 14.55 30.42 -12.17
C THR A 557 13.61 29.82 -11.13
N ASN A 558 12.58 30.55 -10.74
CA ASN A 558 11.50 30.07 -9.86
C ASN A 558 10.29 29.65 -10.70
N TRP A 559 9.39 28.84 -10.12
CA TRP A 559 8.07 28.56 -10.71
C TRP A 559 7.34 29.87 -11.06
N GLY A 560 6.77 29.95 -12.26
CA GLY A 560 6.03 31.11 -12.78
C GLY A 560 6.41 31.44 -14.22
N ALA A 561 5.98 32.62 -14.69
CA ALA A 561 5.98 33.00 -16.12
C ALA A 561 7.35 33.04 -16.84
N ASN A 562 8.48 32.96 -16.11
CA ASN A 562 9.82 32.89 -16.70
C ASN A 562 10.34 31.46 -16.87
N ALA A 563 9.66 30.47 -16.29
CA ALA A 563 10.04 29.07 -16.36
C ALA A 563 9.61 28.45 -17.69
N GLY A 564 10.49 27.62 -18.28
CA GLY A 564 10.19 26.79 -19.44
C GLY A 564 10.20 25.29 -19.10
N LEU A 565 11.16 24.86 -18.29
CA LEU A 565 11.38 23.46 -17.92
C LEU A 565 11.60 23.31 -16.41
N PHE A 566 11.32 22.12 -15.88
CA PHE A 566 11.82 21.66 -14.58
C PHE A 566 12.62 20.37 -14.73
N SER A 567 13.49 20.13 -13.76
CA SER A 567 14.19 18.87 -13.59
C SER A 567 14.29 18.54 -12.11
N GLU A 568 13.77 17.39 -11.71
CA GLU A 568 13.69 16.90 -10.33
C GLU A 568 14.32 15.51 -10.23
N PHE A 569 15.27 15.32 -9.31
CA PHE A 569 16.01 14.08 -9.14
C PHE A 569 15.52 13.27 -7.92
N ASN A 570 15.14 12.02 -8.16
CA ASN A 570 14.90 11.05 -7.09
C ASN A 570 16.16 10.21 -6.89
N ALA A 571 16.86 10.44 -5.77
CA ALA A 571 18.11 9.76 -5.44
C ALA A 571 17.94 8.28 -5.06
N SER A 572 16.73 7.84 -4.67
CA SER A 572 16.45 6.45 -4.30
C SER A 572 16.19 5.55 -5.51
N THR A 573 15.62 6.10 -6.58
CA THR A 573 15.43 5.42 -7.88
C THR A 573 16.52 5.76 -8.90
N ILE A 574 17.33 6.80 -8.62
CA ILE A 574 18.35 7.36 -9.52
C ILE A 574 17.75 7.79 -10.87
N THR A 575 16.59 8.45 -10.80
CA THR A 575 15.81 8.92 -11.96
C THR A 575 15.58 10.42 -11.92
N PHE A 576 15.62 11.08 -13.07
CA PHE A 576 15.12 12.45 -13.24
C PHE A 576 13.70 12.45 -13.81
N SER A 577 12.81 13.24 -13.22
CA SER A 577 11.61 13.75 -13.91
C SER A 577 11.98 15.06 -14.60
N ILE A 578 11.76 15.16 -15.91
CA ILE A 578 11.94 16.37 -16.72
C ILE A 578 10.60 16.75 -17.31
N GLY A 579 10.12 17.97 -17.13
CA GLY A 579 8.84 18.41 -17.71
C GLY A 579 8.79 19.92 -17.97
N GLN A 580 7.69 20.39 -18.53
CA GLN A 580 7.52 21.79 -18.97
C GLN A 580 6.65 22.62 -18.03
N TYR A 581 6.78 23.95 -18.11
CA TYR A 581 5.77 24.88 -17.61
C TYR A 581 4.67 25.08 -18.68
N PRO A 582 3.37 25.04 -18.34
CA PRO A 582 2.28 25.17 -19.30
C PRO A 582 2.41 26.38 -20.23
N GLY A 583 2.40 26.12 -21.54
CA GLY A 583 2.45 27.12 -22.61
C GLY A 583 3.81 27.81 -22.83
N ALA A 584 4.85 27.45 -22.07
CA ALA A 584 6.14 28.16 -22.12
C ALA A 584 7.10 27.69 -23.24
N LEU A 585 6.85 26.51 -23.82
CA LEU A 585 7.73 25.90 -24.84
C LEU A 585 7.10 25.96 -26.25
N THR A 586 7.96 26.03 -27.27
CA THR A 586 7.54 26.06 -28.67
C THR A 586 7.81 24.70 -29.33
N THR A 587 6.77 24.10 -29.91
CA THR A 587 6.90 22.97 -30.86
C THR A 587 7.96 23.23 -31.92
N GLY A 588 8.79 22.22 -32.21
CA GLY A 588 9.88 22.27 -33.17
C GLY A 588 11.18 22.88 -32.66
N LYS A 589 11.26 23.35 -31.39
CA LYS A 589 12.51 23.83 -30.78
C LYS A 589 13.17 22.78 -29.90
N GLN A 590 14.49 22.88 -29.81
CA GLN A 590 15.31 22.19 -28.83
C GLN A 590 15.67 23.16 -27.68
N TYR A 591 15.68 22.63 -26.46
CA TYR A 591 16.08 23.33 -25.24
C TYR A 591 17.09 22.49 -24.48
N THR A 592 18.07 23.12 -23.81
CA THR A 592 19.06 22.39 -23.00
C THR A 592 19.06 22.88 -21.56
N ILE A 593 18.95 21.96 -20.61
CA ILE A 593 19.11 22.22 -19.17
C ILE A 593 20.15 21.26 -18.58
N LYS A 594 20.77 21.65 -17.46
CA LYS A 594 21.86 20.87 -16.85
C LYS A 594 21.74 20.80 -15.33
N GLN A 595 22.04 19.63 -14.78
CA GLN A 595 22.12 19.34 -13.34
C GLN A 595 23.51 18.74 -13.03
N ALA A 596 23.92 18.76 -11.77
CA ALA A 596 25.16 18.16 -11.32
C ALA A 596 25.04 17.54 -9.91
N LEU A 597 25.78 16.46 -9.70
CA LEU A 597 26.09 15.89 -8.39
C LEU A 597 27.59 16.09 -8.14
N VAL A 598 27.94 16.89 -7.14
CA VAL A 598 29.34 17.07 -6.71
C VAL A 598 29.59 16.21 -5.48
N TYR A 599 30.51 15.26 -5.57
CA TYR A 599 30.90 14.38 -4.47
C TYR A 599 32.19 14.87 -3.81
N THR A 600 32.14 15.13 -2.49
CA THR A 600 33.34 15.41 -1.68
C THR A 600 33.89 14.12 -1.07
N TYR A 601 35.14 13.80 -1.41
CA TYR A 601 35.88 12.63 -0.95
C TYR A 601 37.24 13.04 -0.34
N GLU A 602 37.84 12.14 0.45
CA GLU A 602 39.12 12.39 1.16
C GLU A 602 39.15 13.75 1.91
N GLY A 603 38.01 14.16 2.47
CA GLY A 603 37.84 15.39 3.25
C GLY A 603 37.65 16.67 2.42
N THR A 604 38.42 16.85 1.35
CA THR A 604 38.43 18.12 0.57
C THR A 604 38.46 17.97 -0.95
N LYS A 605 38.71 16.78 -1.50
CA LYS A 605 38.70 16.57 -2.95
C LYS A 605 37.26 16.50 -3.46
N THR A 606 37.03 16.93 -4.70
CA THR A 606 35.72 16.89 -5.35
C THR A 606 35.78 16.33 -6.75
N VAL A 607 34.74 15.60 -7.16
CA VAL A 607 34.43 15.29 -8.56
C VAL A 607 32.95 15.54 -8.85
N GLN A 608 32.62 15.76 -10.12
CA GLN A 608 31.31 16.15 -10.60
C GLN A 608 30.76 15.17 -11.62
N ALA A 609 29.60 14.59 -11.32
CA ALA A 609 28.73 13.98 -12.33
C ALA A 609 27.79 15.05 -12.89
N THR A 610 27.94 15.35 -14.19
CA THR A 610 27.16 16.37 -14.90
C THR A 610 26.12 15.71 -15.80
N PHE A 611 24.87 16.14 -15.68
CA PHE A 611 23.73 15.63 -16.44
C PHE A 611 23.26 16.72 -17.42
N THR A 612 23.34 16.46 -18.72
CA THR A 612 22.82 17.36 -19.77
C THR A 612 21.55 16.77 -20.36
N PHE A 613 20.49 17.56 -20.43
CA PHE A 613 19.19 17.16 -20.96
C PHE A 613 18.86 18.02 -22.18
N ASN A 614 18.81 17.42 -23.37
CA ASN A 614 18.42 18.09 -24.62
C ASN A 614 16.97 17.73 -24.95
N VAL A 615 16.06 18.68 -24.75
CA VAL A 615 14.62 18.51 -24.86
C VAL A 615 14.14 18.98 -26.23
N ASN A 616 13.73 18.03 -27.07
CA ASN A 616 13.18 18.28 -28.40
C ASN A 616 11.65 18.33 -28.33
N VAL A 617 11.09 19.54 -28.29
CA VAL A 617 9.64 19.75 -28.09
C VAL A 617 8.90 19.54 -29.41
N LYS A 618 7.86 18.71 -29.38
CA LYS A 618 7.05 18.31 -30.56
C LYS A 618 5.69 18.98 -30.63
#